data_AF-A0A968JM57-F1
#
_entry.id   AF-A0A968JM57-F1
#
_cell.length_a   1.000
_cell.length_b   1.000
_cell.length_c   1.000
_cell.angle_alpha   90.00
_cell.angle_beta   90.00
_cell.angle_gamma   90.00
#
_symmetry.space_group_name_H-M   'P 1'
#
loop_
_entity.id
_entity.type
_entity.pdbx_description
1 polymer ?
#
loop_
_entity_poly.entity_id
_entity_poly.type
_entity_poly.pdbx_seq_one_letter_code
_entity_poly.pdbx_strand_id
1 'polypeptide(L)'
;MKEVVTSFQLADSQYVNNSTLLNGRSGIVGNEVLSRFNLVIDYWYEKAYLRPNKSYKTAFQFDRSGILINASGKNLSQYVVQYITPSSPAAEAGVQKGDILLKINGASTKLMTMNSIYEKFKKRAGKKMNLVLLRNGVEQPITFYLRDLL
;
A
#
# COMPACT_ATOMS: atom_id res chain seq x y z
N MET A 1 23.58 -17.85 4.28
CA MET A 1 22.95 -16.53 4.00
C MET A 1 22.00 -16.76 2.83
N LYS A 2 20.68 -16.53 2.97
CA LYS A 2 19.76 -16.64 1.84
C LYS A 2 20.04 -15.50 0.85
N GLU A 3 20.34 -15.83 -0.40
CA GLU A 3 20.51 -14.87 -1.48
C GLU A 3 19.21 -14.07 -1.66
N VAL A 4 19.27 -12.77 -1.38
CA VAL A 4 18.16 -11.85 -1.66
C VAL A 4 18.46 -11.17 -2.98
N VAL A 5 17.80 -11.61 -4.05
CA VAL A 5 17.83 -10.96 -5.37
C VAL A 5 16.62 -10.03 -5.46
N THR A 6 16.87 -8.71 -5.46
CA THR A 6 15.83 -7.69 -5.76
C THR A 6 16.00 -7.25 -7.21
N SER A 7 14.89 -7.12 -7.95
CA SER A 7 14.87 -6.66 -9.34
C SER A 7 13.72 -5.68 -9.58
N PHE A 8 13.83 -4.82 -10.59
CA PHE A 8 12.72 -3.98 -11.05
C PHE A 8 11.50 -4.84 -11.42
N GLN A 9 10.31 -4.26 -11.31
CA GLN A 9 9.07 -4.93 -11.71
C GLN A 9 9.12 -5.20 -13.23
N LEU A 10 9.12 -6.47 -13.62
CA LEU A 10 8.93 -6.85 -15.02
C LEU A 10 7.50 -6.48 -15.41
N ALA A 11 7.34 -5.64 -16.43
CA ALA A 11 6.08 -5.02 -16.83
C ALA A 11 5.18 -5.92 -17.67
N ASP A 12 5.32 -7.24 -17.57
CA ASP A 12 4.52 -8.18 -18.34
C ASP A 12 3.21 -8.50 -17.61
N SER A 13 2.10 -8.16 -18.26
CA SER A 13 0.72 -8.26 -17.75
C SER A 13 0.30 -9.66 -17.29
N GLN A 14 1.02 -10.71 -17.71
CA GLN A 14 0.74 -12.09 -17.28
C GLN A 14 1.25 -12.42 -15.87
N TYR A 15 2.17 -11.61 -15.32
CA TYR A 15 2.75 -11.84 -13.98
C TYR A 15 1.95 -11.20 -12.84
N VAL A 16 1.05 -10.26 -13.16
CA VAL A 16 0.26 -9.51 -12.16
C VAL A 16 -0.79 -10.38 -11.47
N ASN A 17 -1.18 -11.51 -12.08
CA ASN A 17 -2.27 -12.36 -11.60
C ASN A 17 -1.82 -13.59 -10.80
N ASN A 18 -0.51 -13.84 -10.66
CA ASN A 18 0.01 -15.05 -10.05
C ASN A 18 0.55 -14.78 -8.62
N SER A 19 -0.34 -14.85 -7.64
CA SER A 19 -0.04 -14.60 -6.21
C SER A 19 1.01 -15.56 -5.63
N THR A 20 1.27 -16.69 -6.27
CA THR A 20 2.32 -17.66 -5.90
C THR A 20 3.74 -17.13 -6.10
N LEU A 21 3.96 -16.14 -6.98
CA LEU A 21 5.27 -15.49 -7.17
C LEU A 21 5.56 -14.38 -6.13
N LEU A 22 4.56 -13.98 -5.34
CA LEU A 22 4.77 -13.09 -4.19
C LEU A 22 5.41 -13.83 -3.00
N ASN A 23 5.34 -15.16 -2.96
CA ASN A 23 5.86 -16.02 -1.88
C ASN A 23 7.39 -16.23 -1.90
N GLY A 24 8.15 -15.35 -2.55
CA GLY A 24 9.62 -15.42 -2.61
C GLY A 24 10.32 -14.10 -2.95
N ARG A 25 9.59 -13.03 -3.24
CA ARG A 25 10.16 -11.69 -3.40
C ARG A 25 10.33 -11.05 -2.02
N SER A 26 11.56 -10.73 -1.66
CA SER A 26 11.87 -10.00 -0.41
C SER A 26 11.57 -8.49 -0.49
N GLY A 27 10.70 -8.07 -1.43
CA GLY A 27 10.33 -6.68 -1.68
C GLY A 27 10.90 -6.12 -3.00
N ILE A 28 10.39 -4.96 -3.39
CA ILE A 28 11.04 -4.07 -4.35
C ILE A 28 11.94 -3.16 -3.50
N VAL A 29 13.25 -3.08 -3.78
CA VAL A 29 14.04 -1.90 -3.37
C VAL A 29 13.51 -0.72 -4.17
N GLY A 30 12.40 -0.20 -3.66
CA GLY A 30 11.52 0.68 -4.39
C GLY A 30 11.75 2.14 -4.05
N ASN A 31 10.75 2.93 -4.38
CA ASN A 31 10.75 4.37 -4.16
C ASN A 31 11.07 4.74 -2.70
N GLU A 32 10.57 4.01 -1.70
CA GLU A 32 10.75 4.36 -0.28
C GLU A 32 12.21 4.29 0.20
N VAL A 33 13.03 3.40 -0.37
CA VAL A 33 14.47 3.33 -0.05
C VAL A 33 15.25 4.23 -1.00
N LEU A 34 15.00 4.15 -2.31
CA LEU A 34 15.78 4.89 -3.30
C LEU A 34 15.54 6.40 -3.26
N SER A 35 14.33 6.88 -2.92
CA SER A 35 14.02 8.31 -2.78
C SER A 35 14.83 9.02 -1.68
N ARG A 36 15.50 8.24 -0.82
CA ARG A 36 16.39 8.73 0.24
C ARG A 36 17.81 8.99 -0.22
N PHE A 37 18.10 8.71 -1.48
CA PHE A 37 19.40 8.93 -2.09
C PHE A 37 19.24 9.77 -3.36
N ASN A 38 20.27 10.53 -3.68
CA ASN A 38 20.48 11.03 -5.02
C ASN A 38 21.27 9.96 -5.77
N LEU A 39 20.68 9.44 -6.85
CA LEU A 39 21.29 8.44 -7.72
C LEU A 39 22.05 9.14 -8.86
N VAL A 40 23.32 8.82 -9.01
CA VAL A 40 24.13 9.21 -10.17
C VAL A 40 24.53 7.94 -10.91
N ILE A 41 24.18 7.86 -12.19
CA ILE A 41 24.60 6.76 -13.07
C ILE A 41 25.69 7.31 -13.98
N ASP A 42 26.88 6.76 -13.81
CA ASP A 42 28.04 7.02 -14.64
C ASP A 42 28.15 5.89 -15.67
N TYR A 43 27.54 6.12 -16.83
CA TYR A 43 27.42 5.11 -17.88
C TYR A 43 28.78 4.69 -18.47
N TRP A 44 29.75 5.60 -18.55
CA TRP A 44 31.06 5.27 -19.15
C TRP A 44 31.89 4.35 -18.28
N TYR A 45 31.84 4.53 -16.97
CA TYR A 45 32.56 3.65 -16.03
C TYR A 45 31.68 2.52 -15.49
N GLU A 46 30.45 2.37 -16.01
CA GLU A 46 29.47 1.36 -15.60
C GLU A 46 29.22 1.36 -14.08
N LYS A 47 29.17 2.56 -13.48
CA LYS A 47 29.02 2.75 -12.03
C LYS A 47 27.72 3.45 -11.67
N ALA A 48 27.17 3.10 -10.52
CA ALA A 48 26.07 3.81 -9.88
C ALA A 48 26.50 4.27 -8.48
N TYR A 49 26.21 5.54 -8.16
CA TYR A 49 26.51 6.15 -6.88
C TYR A 49 25.22 6.56 -6.19
N LEU A 50 25.09 6.21 -4.90
CA LEU A 50 23.96 6.59 -4.04
C LEU A 50 24.46 7.53 -2.95
N ARG A 51 24.04 8.80 -3.01
CA ARG A 51 24.35 9.78 -1.96
C ARG A 51 23.13 9.99 -1.07
N PRO A 52 23.18 9.72 0.25
CA PRO A 52 22.08 10.03 1.17
C PRO A 52 21.62 11.48 1.04
N ASN A 53 20.31 11.69 0.95
CA ASN A 53 19.70 13.02 0.93
C ASN A 53 18.99 13.33 2.27
N LYS A 54 18.29 14.47 2.35
CA LYS A 54 17.60 14.92 3.58
C LYS A 54 16.60 13.90 4.15
N SER A 55 16.04 13.03 3.32
CA SER A 55 15.03 12.03 3.71
C SER A 55 15.65 10.74 4.26
N TYR A 56 16.99 10.61 4.26
CA TYR A 56 17.67 9.37 4.66
C TYR A 56 17.27 8.86 6.05
N LYS A 57 17.13 9.78 7.02
CA LYS A 57 16.79 9.45 8.41
C LYS A 57 15.29 9.41 8.70
N THR A 58 14.43 9.67 7.71
CA THR A 58 12.98 9.70 7.92
C THR A 58 12.47 8.32 8.35
N ALA A 59 11.72 8.21 9.45
CA ALA A 59 11.16 6.93 9.84
C ALA A 59 10.24 6.37 8.74
N PHE A 60 10.30 5.07 8.49
CA PHE A 60 9.35 4.44 7.58
C PHE A 60 7.94 4.52 8.16
N GLN A 61 6.99 4.91 7.32
CA GLN A 61 5.57 4.92 7.69
C GLN A 61 4.87 3.85 6.89
N PHE A 62 4.44 2.82 7.60
CA PHE A 62 3.71 1.69 7.03
C PHE A 62 2.22 1.85 7.24
N ASP A 63 1.47 1.17 6.39
CA ASP A 63 0.05 0.97 6.60
C ASP A 63 -0.19 0.30 7.96
N ARG A 64 -1.18 0.81 8.72
CA ARG A 64 -1.60 0.29 10.03
C ARG A 64 -3.02 -0.24 10.03
N SER A 65 -3.65 -0.30 8.85
CA SER A 65 -5.02 -0.77 8.68
C SER A 65 -5.07 -2.26 8.36
N GLY A 66 -4.08 -2.73 7.60
CA GLY A 66 -4.03 -4.04 6.95
C GLY A 66 -4.73 -4.08 5.60
N ILE A 67 -5.17 -2.94 5.05
CA ILE A 67 -5.94 -2.88 3.80
C ILE A 67 -5.02 -2.52 2.63
N LEU A 68 -4.97 -3.40 1.63
CA LEU A 68 -4.44 -3.07 0.31
C LEU A 68 -5.59 -2.79 -0.64
N ILE A 69 -5.60 -1.61 -1.27
CA ILE A 69 -6.63 -1.21 -2.23
C ILE A 69 -6.06 -1.02 -3.64
N ASN A 70 -6.88 -1.33 -4.64
CA ASN A 70 -6.66 -1.00 -6.04
C ASN A 70 -7.68 0.02 -6.52
N ALA A 71 -7.26 0.90 -7.43
CA ALA A 71 -8.17 1.78 -8.13
C ALA A 71 -8.79 1.05 -9.33
N SER A 72 -10.07 1.26 -9.56
CA SER A 72 -10.85 0.64 -10.62
C SER A 72 -11.93 1.60 -11.14
N GLY A 73 -12.73 1.12 -12.09
CA GLY A 73 -13.82 1.89 -12.70
C GLY A 73 -13.34 2.93 -13.72
N LYS A 74 -14.30 3.64 -14.31
CA LYS A 74 -14.01 4.71 -15.27
C LYS A 74 -13.25 5.83 -14.55
N ASN A 75 -12.09 6.21 -15.12
CA ASN A 75 -11.18 7.20 -14.55
C ASN A 75 -10.51 6.82 -13.22
N LEU A 76 -10.42 5.53 -12.85
CA LEU A 76 -9.72 5.08 -11.63
C LEU A 76 -10.25 5.71 -10.33
N SER A 77 -11.56 5.98 -10.29
CA SER A 77 -12.21 6.74 -9.22
C SER A 77 -12.88 5.85 -8.15
N GLN A 78 -12.87 4.54 -8.34
CA GLN A 78 -13.41 3.57 -7.41
C GLN A 78 -12.26 2.81 -6.72
N TYR A 79 -12.34 2.63 -5.41
CA TYR A 79 -11.32 1.94 -4.63
C TYR A 79 -11.85 0.61 -4.11
N VAL A 80 -11.21 -0.48 -4.50
CA VAL A 80 -11.62 -1.85 -4.16
C VAL A 80 -10.57 -2.50 -3.27
N VAL A 81 -11.00 -3.17 -2.21
CA VAL A 81 -10.12 -3.93 -1.33
C VAL A 81 -9.60 -5.15 -2.07
N GLN A 82 -8.31 -5.13 -2.38
CA GLN A 82 -7.63 -6.19 -3.12
C GLN A 82 -7.16 -7.32 -2.20
N TYR A 83 -6.66 -6.94 -1.03
CA TYR A 83 -6.10 -7.86 -0.04
C TYR A 83 -6.22 -7.26 1.36
N ILE A 84 -6.35 -8.14 2.35
CA ILE A 84 -6.35 -7.78 3.76
C ILE A 84 -5.28 -8.61 4.45
N THR A 85 -4.38 -7.95 5.16
CA THR A 85 -3.37 -8.61 5.99
C THR A 85 -4.08 -9.39 7.11
N PRO A 86 -3.84 -10.71 7.25
CA PRO A 86 -4.41 -11.49 8.34
C PRO A 86 -4.06 -10.90 9.70
N SER A 87 -4.98 -10.99 10.67
CA SER A 87 -4.77 -10.47 12.03
C SER A 87 -4.42 -8.99 12.06
N SER A 88 -4.96 -8.20 11.12
CA SER A 88 -4.88 -6.74 11.12
C SER A 88 -6.16 -6.11 11.67
N PRO A 89 -6.16 -4.83 12.07
CA PRO A 89 -7.36 -4.15 12.53
C PRO A 89 -8.54 -4.22 11.56
N ALA A 90 -8.28 -4.08 10.26
CA ALA A 90 -9.34 -4.17 9.26
C ALA A 90 -9.88 -5.59 9.12
N ALA A 91 -9.01 -6.62 9.20
CA ALA A 91 -9.44 -8.01 9.18
C ALA A 91 -10.36 -8.33 10.37
N GLU A 92 -9.94 -7.93 11.57
CA GLU A 92 -10.68 -8.13 12.82
C GLU A 92 -12.02 -7.40 12.81
N ALA A 93 -12.09 -6.23 12.16
CA ALA A 93 -13.32 -5.46 12.00
C ALA A 93 -14.22 -5.97 10.86
N GLY A 94 -13.82 -7.03 10.17
CA GLY A 94 -14.63 -7.70 9.16
C GLY A 94 -14.58 -7.09 7.76
N VAL A 95 -13.53 -6.33 7.42
CA VAL A 95 -13.26 -5.91 6.04
C VAL A 95 -12.91 -7.12 5.18
N GLN A 96 -13.47 -7.20 3.97
CA GLN A 96 -13.33 -8.36 3.09
C GLN A 96 -12.81 -7.96 1.70
N LYS A 97 -12.14 -8.92 1.04
CA LYS A 97 -11.68 -8.74 -0.33
C LYS A 97 -12.88 -8.53 -1.23
N GLY A 98 -12.79 -7.54 -2.13
CA GLY A 98 -13.89 -7.16 -3.02
C GLY A 98 -14.78 -6.04 -2.47
N ASP A 99 -14.67 -5.67 -1.20
CA ASP A 99 -15.36 -4.51 -0.66
C ASP A 99 -14.98 -3.24 -1.42
N ILE A 100 -15.96 -2.40 -1.74
CA ILE A 100 -15.71 -1.11 -2.38
C ILE A 100 -15.72 -0.03 -1.31
N LEU A 101 -14.63 0.72 -1.19
CA LEU A 101 -14.49 1.78 -0.20
C LEU A 101 -15.23 3.03 -0.65
N LEU A 102 -16.32 3.39 0.03
CA LEU A 102 -17.17 4.54 -0.30
C LEU A 102 -16.81 5.79 0.51
N LYS A 103 -16.53 5.64 1.81
CA LYS A 103 -16.19 6.76 2.70
C LYS A 103 -15.10 6.38 3.70
N ILE A 104 -14.28 7.37 4.07
CA ILE A 104 -13.30 7.30 5.15
C ILE A 104 -13.51 8.51 6.06
N ASN A 105 -13.80 8.25 7.34
CA ASN A 105 -14.06 9.27 8.36
C ASN A 105 -15.10 10.30 7.92
N GLY A 106 -16.18 9.84 7.30
CA GLY A 106 -17.30 10.65 6.81
C GLY A 106 -17.08 11.27 5.42
N ALA A 107 -15.85 11.34 4.92
CA ALA A 107 -15.55 11.93 3.61
C ALA A 107 -15.61 10.88 2.49
N SER A 108 -16.23 11.24 1.36
CA SER A 108 -16.35 10.38 0.17
C SER A 108 -14.98 10.09 -0.45
N THR A 109 -14.72 8.83 -0.77
CA THR A 109 -13.48 8.41 -1.43
C THR A 109 -13.42 8.80 -2.90
N LYS A 110 -14.56 9.06 -3.56
CA LYS A 110 -14.60 9.51 -4.96
C LYS A 110 -13.84 10.82 -5.20
N LEU A 111 -13.68 11.63 -4.15
CA LEU A 111 -12.94 12.90 -4.18
C LEU A 111 -11.51 12.78 -3.64
N MET A 112 -11.08 11.57 -3.27
CA MET A 112 -9.75 11.30 -2.73
C MET A 112 -8.86 10.67 -3.79
N THR A 113 -7.56 10.96 -3.71
CA THR A 113 -6.54 10.21 -4.44
C THR A 113 -6.12 8.96 -3.66
N MET A 114 -5.58 7.96 -4.36
CA MET A 114 -5.02 6.76 -3.76
C MET A 114 -4.01 7.09 -2.64
N ASN A 115 -3.13 8.06 -2.89
CA ASN A 115 -2.14 8.50 -1.91
C ASN A 115 -2.81 9.08 -0.65
N SER A 116 -3.85 9.91 -0.80
CA SER A 116 -4.59 10.48 0.34
C SER A 116 -5.24 9.40 1.22
N ILE A 117 -5.69 8.29 0.61
CA ILE A 117 -6.23 7.15 1.35
C ILE A 117 -5.13 6.45 2.15
N TYR A 118 -4.00 6.11 1.51
CA TYR A 118 -2.88 5.47 2.21
C TYR A 118 -2.31 6.34 3.32
N GLU A 119 -2.21 7.66 3.13
CA GLU A 119 -1.77 8.59 4.18
C GLU A 119 -2.72 8.64 5.39
N LYS A 120 -4.01 8.29 5.21
CA LYS A 120 -4.95 8.10 6.32
C LYS A 120 -4.69 6.79 7.06
N PHE A 121 -4.36 5.71 6.35
CA PHE A 121 -4.06 4.42 6.99
C PHE A 121 -2.67 4.36 7.64
N LYS A 122 -1.75 5.26 7.27
CA LYS A 122 -0.45 5.45 7.93
C LYS A 122 -0.50 6.34 9.18
N LYS A 123 -1.67 6.86 9.58
CA LYS A 123 -1.78 7.69 10.80
C LYS A 123 -1.38 6.90 12.05
N ARG A 124 -1.13 7.61 13.15
CA ARG A 124 -0.66 7.02 14.42
C ARG A 124 -1.54 5.86 14.89
N ALA A 125 -0.90 4.88 15.54
CA ALA A 125 -1.61 3.80 16.23
C ALA A 125 -2.61 4.37 17.26
N GLY A 126 -3.70 3.63 17.48
CA GLY A 126 -4.84 4.04 18.30
C GLY A 126 -5.77 5.06 17.63
N LYS A 127 -5.48 5.53 16.42
CA LYS A 127 -6.42 6.41 15.69
C LYS A 127 -7.63 5.60 15.22
N LYS A 128 -8.82 6.06 15.62
CA LYS A 128 -10.10 5.52 15.15
C LYS A 128 -10.29 5.79 13.65
N MET A 129 -10.72 4.76 12.93
CA MET A 129 -11.09 4.78 11.52
C MET A 129 -12.53 4.37 11.37
N ASN A 130 -13.33 5.19 10.69
CA ASN A 130 -14.71 4.87 10.33
C ASN A 130 -14.77 4.72 8.81
N LEU A 131 -15.06 3.52 8.32
CA LEU A 131 -15.21 3.23 6.91
C LEU A 131 -16.68 2.99 6.57
N VAL A 132 -17.08 3.35 5.36
CA VAL A 132 -18.31 2.84 4.74
C VAL A 132 -17.88 2.07 3.51
N LEU A 133 -18.19 0.78 3.49
CA LEU A 133 -17.88 -0.14 2.40
C LEU A 133 -19.16 -0.54 1.67
N LEU A 134 -19.08 -0.87 0.38
CA LEU A 134 -20.16 -1.54 -0.34
C LEU A 134 -19.80 -3.01 -0.49
N ARG A 135 -20.66 -3.90 0.03
CA ARG A 135 -20.53 -5.35 -0.10
C ARG A 135 -21.84 -5.92 -0.62
N ASN A 136 -21.81 -6.60 -1.76
CA ASN A 136 -23.00 -7.19 -2.40
C ASN A 136 -24.16 -6.19 -2.57
N GLY A 137 -23.83 -4.92 -2.88
CA GLY A 137 -24.80 -3.85 -3.06
C GLY A 137 -25.32 -3.20 -1.77
N VAL A 138 -24.89 -3.66 -0.59
CA VAL A 138 -25.31 -3.11 0.72
C VAL A 138 -24.16 -2.37 1.39
N GLU A 139 -24.44 -1.20 1.95
CA GLU A 139 -23.46 -0.42 2.72
C GLU A 139 -23.16 -1.11 4.06
N GLN A 140 -21.86 -1.29 4.35
CA GLN A 140 -21.32 -1.87 5.57
C GLN A 140 -20.53 -0.77 6.31
N PRO A 141 -21.09 -0.17 7.37
CA PRO A 141 -20.32 0.73 8.23
C PRO A 141 -19.37 -0.11 9.10
N ILE A 142 -18.06 0.15 8.99
CA ILE A 142 -17.03 -0.56 9.74
C ILE A 142 -16.20 0.44 10.54
N THR A 143 -15.87 0.08 11.79
CA THR A 143 -15.05 0.91 12.68
C THR A 143 -13.93 0.07 13.29
N PHE A 144 -12.71 0.60 13.26
CA PHE A 144 -11.55 -0.02 13.92
C PHE A 144 -10.51 1.02 14.35
N TYR A 145 -9.48 0.58 15.05
CA TYR A 145 -8.36 1.42 15.49
C TYR A 145 -7.07 0.96 14.81
N LEU A 146 -6.32 1.91 14.24
CA LEU A 146 -5.03 1.60 13.62
C LEU A 146 -4.05 1.02 14.64
N ARG A 147 -3.24 0.03 14.24
CA ARG A 147 -2.13 -0.49 15.06
C ARG A 147 -0.95 -0.87 14.19
N ASP A 148 0.25 -0.85 14.76
CA ASP A 148 1.43 -1.32 14.07
C ASP A 148 1.28 -2.81 13.74
N LEU A 149 1.62 -3.18 12.50
CA LEU A 149 1.52 -4.56 11.98
C LEU A 149 2.88 -5.28 11.97
N LEU A 150 3.94 -4.56 12.31
CA LEU A 150 5.34 -4.98 12.32
C LEU A 150 6.00 -4.48 13.61
#